data_AF-A0A449IL88-F1
#
_entry.id   AF-A0A449IL88-F1
#
_cell.length_a   1.000
_cell.length_b   1.000
_cell.length_c   1.000
_cell.angle_alpha   90.00
_cell.angle_beta   90.00
_cell.angle_gamma   90.00
#
_symmetry.space_group_name_H-M   'P 1'
#
loop_
_entity.id
_entity.type
_entity.pdbx_description
1 polymer ?
#
loop_
_entity_poly.entity_id
_entity_poly.type
_entity_poly.pdbx_seq_one_letter_code
_entity_poly.pdbx_strand_id
1 'polypeptide(L)'
;MSGRKYHHVDERFGFDVYSSRVRAENLEGRELFVEKYILEPKKESLDAIGVMQTFDVFGNVVLLTPREHHDRIVERIPALFDMQAGLASGVTRLPNDCGLIFKVLGNDSGEVKAQIREFWKVAREEILGVTLQPAFLWK
;
A
#
# COMPACT_ATOMS: atom_id res chain seq x y z
N MET A 1 -4.25 -3.41 -9.14
CA MET A 1 -5.17 -4.55 -9.37
C MET A 1 -4.49 -5.50 -10.34
N SER A 2 -4.76 -6.80 -10.24
CA SER A 2 -4.22 -7.85 -11.10
C SER A 2 -4.72 -7.74 -12.54
N GLY A 3 -5.88 -7.11 -12.75
CA GLY A 3 -6.46 -6.85 -14.06
C GLY A 3 -7.98 -6.91 -13.96
N ARG A 4 -8.63 -7.25 -15.08
CA ARG A 4 -10.08 -7.41 -15.20
C ARG A 4 -10.50 -8.83 -14.82
N LYS A 5 -10.33 -9.19 -13.55
CA LYS A 5 -10.47 -10.57 -13.04
C LYS A 5 -11.86 -11.23 -13.21
N TYR A 6 -12.90 -10.45 -13.48
CA TYR A 6 -14.28 -10.94 -13.67
C TYR A 6 -14.69 -11.04 -15.15
N HIS A 7 -13.77 -10.79 -16.11
CA HIS A 7 -14.07 -10.82 -17.54
C HIS A 7 -13.56 -12.10 -18.20
N HIS A 8 -12.25 -12.19 -18.48
CA HIS A 8 -11.61 -13.39 -19.00
C HIS A 8 -10.42 -13.79 -18.11
N VAL A 9 -10.15 -15.09 -18.02
CA VAL A 9 -9.12 -15.63 -17.10
C VAL A 9 -7.72 -15.11 -17.44
N ASP A 10 -7.44 -14.88 -18.71
CA ASP A 10 -6.18 -14.35 -19.24
C ASP A 10 -6.00 -12.85 -18.96
N GLU A 11 -7.04 -12.15 -18.49
CA GLU A 11 -6.93 -10.73 -18.14
C GLU A 11 -6.40 -10.51 -16.71
N ARG A 12 -6.35 -11.55 -15.86
CA ARG A 12 -5.65 -11.51 -14.58
C ARG A 12 -4.15 -11.64 -14.83
N PHE A 13 -3.42 -10.59 -14.53
CA PHE A 13 -2.01 -10.41 -14.91
C PHE A 13 -1.76 -10.54 -16.42
N GLY A 14 -2.75 -10.20 -17.24
CA GLY A 14 -2.68 -10.26 -18.70
C GLY A 14 -1.91 -9.12 -19.38
N PHE A 15 -1.31 -8.22 -18.61
CA PHE A 15 -0.54 -7.09 -19.14
C PHE A 15 0.89 -7.50 -19.52
N ASP A 16 1.51 -6.75 -20.43
CA ASP A 16 2.90 -7.00 -20.84
C ASP A 16 3.90 -6.58 -19.74
N VAL A 17 3.82 -5.31 -19.32
CA VAL A 17 4.71 -4.72 -18.32
C VAL A 17 3.96 -3.68 -17.52
N TYR A 18 4.15 -3.69 -16.19
CA TYR A 18 3.86 -2.56 -15.33
C TYR A 18 5.17 -2.03 -14.75
N SER A 19 5.49 -0.76 -15.04
CA SER A 19 6.68 -0.09 -14.52
C SER A 19 6.29 1.20 -13.79
N SER A 20 6.70 1.33 -12.54
CA SER A 20 6.43 2.51 -11.72
C SER A 20 7.68 2.88 -10.92
N ARG A 21 7.91 4.19 -10.76
CA ARG A 21 8.97 4.74 -9.90
C ARG A 21 8.41 5.89 -9.09
N VAL A 22 8.60 5.84 -7.78
CA VAL A 22 8.32 6.94 -6.85
C VAL A 22 9.63 7.35 -6.21
N ARG A 23 9.90 8.65 -6.19
CA ARG A 23 11.08 9.25 -5.55
C ARG A 23 10.62 10.44 -4.73
N ALA A 24 11.20 10.62 -3.56
CA ALA A 24 11.03 11.83 -2.76
C ALA A 24 12.39 12.45 -2.44
N GLU A 25 12.43 13.78 -2.42
CA GLU A 25 13.58 14.60 -2.06
C GLU A 25 13.16 15.64 -1.03
N ASN A 26 14.10 16.11 -0.22
CA ASN A 26 13.88 17.27 0.64
C ASN A 26 14.03 18.59 -0.17
N LEU A 27 13.80 19.73 0.48
CA LEU A 27 13.91 21.05 -0.15
C LEU A 27 15.33 21.41 -0.62
N GLU A 28 16.35 20.69 -0.15
CA GLU A 28 17.75 20.85 -0.54
C GLU A 28 18.14 19.91 -1.71
N GLY A 29 17.18 19.12 -2.24
CA GLY A 29 17.42 18.15 -3.31
C GLY A 29 18.06 16.83 -2.84
N ARG A 30 18.17 16.59 -1.53
CA ARG A 30 18.66 15.32 -0.98
C ARG A 30 17.58 14.25 -1.10
N GLU A 31 17.93 13.10 -1.66
CA GLU A 31 17.05 11.95 -1.78
C GLU A 31 16.65 11.38 -0.41
N LEU A 32 15.35 11.19 -0.21
CA LEU A 32 14.77 10.59 0.98
C LEU A 32 14.56 9.08 0.79
N PHE A 33 13.93 8.68 -0.33
CA PHE A 33 13.77 7.30 -0.73
C PHE A 33 13.48 7.17 -2.23
N VAL A 34 13.67 5.95 -2.75
CA VAL A 34 13.20 5.54 -4.08
C VAL A 34 12.49 4.20 -3.96
N GLU A 35 11.33 4.09 -4.57
CA GLU A 35 10.63 2.83 -4.78
C GLU A 35 10.46 2.60 -6.28
N LYS A 36 10.70 1.36 -6.73
CA LYS A 36 10.57 0.96 -8.13
C LYS A 36 9.87 -0.38 -8.21
N TYR A 37 8.86 -0.46 -9.08
CA TYR A 37 8.23 -1.71 -9.49
C TYR A 37 8.49 -1.93 -10.97
N ILE A 38 8.89 -3.14 -11.33
CA ILE A 38 8.85 -3.67 -12.70
C ILE A 38 8.17 -5.03 -12.58
N LEU A 39 6.99 -5.16 -13.13
CA LEU A 39 6.22 -6.41 -13.14
C LEU A 39 6.08 -6.86 -14.59
N GLU A 40 6.56 -8.07 -14.89
CA GLU A 40 6.53 -8.66 -16.23
C GLU A 40 5.93 -10.07 -16.13
N PRO A 41 4.59 -10.22 -16.12
CA PRO A 41 3.92 -11.50 -15.88
C PRO A 41 4.33 -12.62 -16.85
N LYS A 42 4.77 -12.24 -18.05
CA LYS A 42 5.25 -13.17 -19.09
C LYS A 42 6.66 -13.72 -18.81
N LYS A 43 7.42 -13.09 -17.91
CA LYS A 43 8.77 -13.53 -17.51
C LYS A 43 8.74 -14.25 -16.17
N GLU A 44 8.00 -13.71 -15.20
CA GLU A 44 7.91 -14.24 -13.84
C GLU A 44 6.47 -14.25 -13.35
N SER A 45 6.09 -15.31 -12.64
CA SER A 45 4.74 -15.42 -12.08
C SER A 45 4.55 -14.44 -10.94
N LEU A 46 3.54 -13.57 -11.05
CA LEU A 46 3.16 -12.66 -9.97
C LEU A 46 2.42 -13.37 -8.82
N ASP A 47 1.98 -14.62 -9.02
CA ASP A 47 1.39 -15.47 -7.97
C ASP A 47 2.43 -16.07 -7.00
N ALA A 48 3.72 -15.76 -7.18
CA ALA A 48 4.76 -16.25 -6.29
C ALA A 48 4.58 -15.78 -4.83
N ILE A 49 5.02 -16.61 -3.88
CA ILE A 49 5.12 -16.23 -2.47
C ILE A 49 6.04 -15.00 -2.36
N GLY A 50 5.59 -13.99 -1.62
CA GLY A 50 6.30 -12.71 -1.48
C GLY A 50 6.01 -11.69 -2.58
N VAL A 51 5.18 -12.02 -3.58
CA VAL A 51 4.74 -11.09 -4.64
C VAL A 51 3.26 -10.74 -4.48
N MET A 52 2.35 -11.44 -5.17
CA MET A 52 0.90 -11.27 -5.01
C MET A 52 0.19 -12.52 -4.47
N GLN A 53 0.78 -13.72 -4.56
CA GLN A 53 0.09 -14.97 -4.19
C GLN A 53 -1.35 -15.03 -4.74
N THR A 54 -2.34 -15.30 -3.89
CA THR A 54 -3.75 -15.37 -4.26
C THR A 54 -4.43 -14.01 -4.29
N PHE A 55 -3.73 -12.91 -4.00
CA PHE A 55 -4.30 -11.57 -3.92
C PHE A 55 -4.43 -10.91 -5.30
N ASP A 56 -5.46 -10.09 -5.47
CA ASP A 56 -5.74 -9.37 -6.73
C ASP A 56 -5.53 -7.87 -6.65
N VAL A 57 -5.45 -7.30 -5.45
CA VAL A 57 -5.38 -5.87 -5.22
C VAL A 57 -4.17 -5.60 -4.33
N PHE A 58 -3.31 -4.69 -4.78
CA PHE A 58 -2.20 -4.17 -4.01
C PHE A 58 -2.39 -2.67 -3.82
N GLY A 59 -2.25 -2.21 -2.57
CA GLY A 59 -2.24 -0.83 -2.17
C GLY A 59 -0.92 -0.48 -1.50
N ASN A 60 -0.37 0.67 -1.87
CA ASN A 60 0.89 1.18 -1.34
C ASN A 60 0.73 2.67 -1.00
N VAL A 61 0.98 3.01 0.26
CA VAL A 61 0.82 4.37 0.77
C VAL A 61 2.13 4.81 1.40
N VAL A 62 2.68 5.91 0.92
CA VAL A 62 3.85 6.57 1.49
C VAL A 62 3.38 7.73 2.35
N LEU A 63 3.77 7.75 3.62
CA LEU A 63 3.55 8.84 4.54
C LEU A 63 4.88 9.50 4.87
N LEU A 64 5.11 10.71 4.34
CA LEU A 64 6.23 11.55 4.76
C LEU A 64 5.83 12.31 6.02
N THR A 65 6.55 12.08 7.11
CA THR A 65 6.24 12.68 8.42
C THR A 65 7.48 12.68 9.31
N PRO A 66 7.64 13.69 10.20
CA PRO A 66 8.74 13.71 11.17
C PRO A 66 8.83 12.44 12.01
N ARG A 67 10.06 12.07 12.38
CA ARG A 67 10.38 10.85 13.15
C ARG A 67 9.58 10.71 14.44
N GLU A 68 9.26 11.83 15.09
CA GLU A 68 8.55 11.84 16.37
C GLU A 68 7.18 11.16 16.35
N HIS A 69 6.56 10.99 15.18
CA HIS A 69 5.26 10.32 15.02
C HIS A 69 5.36 8.83 14.68
N HIS A 70 6.53 8.34 14.23
CA HIS A 70 6.65 7.04 13.58
C HIS A 70 6.17 5.89 14.47
N ASP A 71 6.72 5.81 15.68
CA ASP A 71 6.47 4.69 16.59
C ASP A 71 4.99 4.65 17.01
N ARG A 72 4.41 5.82 17.31
CA ARG A 72 2.98 5.93 17.70
C ARG A 72 2.03 5.52 16.58
N ILE A 73 2.37 5.79 15.32
CA ILE A 73 1.57 5.30 14.18
C ILE A 73 1.74 3.79 14.01
N VAL A 74 2.98 3.28 14.06
CA VAL A 74 3.27 1.86 13.86
C VAL A 74 2.59 0.99 14.93
N GLU A 75 2.63 1.41 16.20
CA GLU A 75 1.97 0.70 17.30
C GLU A 75 0.45 0.59 17.14
N ARG A 76 -0.17 1.58 16.49
CA ARG A 76 -1.62 1.62 16.25
C ARG A 76 -2.07 0.82 15.02
N ILE A 77 -1.13 0.30 14.23
CA ILE A 77 -1.42 -0.42 12.98
C ILE A 77 -0.73 -1.79 13.04
N PRO A 78 -1.36 -2.76 13.72
CA PRO A 78 -0.82 -4.11 13.78
C PRO A 78 -0.76 -4.72 12.38
N ALA A 79 0.26 -5.55 12.15
CA ALA A 79 0.33 -6.34 10.93
C ALA A 79 -0.86 -7.31 10.87
N LEU A 80 -1.44 -7.43 9.69
CA LEU A 80 -2.55 -8.32 9.40
C LEU A 80 -2.12 -9.32 8.33
N PHE A 81 -2.40 -10.60 8.54
CA PHE A 81 -2.24 -11.63 7.53
C PHE A 81 -3.34 -12.67 7.71
N ASP A 82 -4.43 -12.48 6.97
CA ASP A 82 -5.60 -13.36 7.00
C ASP A 82 -5.89 -13.89 5.59
N MET A 83 -5.45 -15.11 5.34
CA MET A 83 -5.68 -15.80 4.06
C MET A 83 -7.14 -16.21 3.85
N GLN A 84 -7.94 -16.38 4.93
CA GLN A 84 -9.35 -16.72 4.81
C GLN A 84 -10.16 -15.50 4.40
N ALA A 85 -9.90 -14.35 5.03
CA ALA A 85 -10.47 -13.07 4.61
C ALA A 85 -9.89 -12.59 3.27
N GLY A 86 -8.74 -13.12 2.84
CA GLY A 86 -8.05 -12.65 1.64
C GLY A 86 -7.55 -11.23 1.81
N LEU A 87 -7.01 -10.91 2.98
CA LEU A 87 -6.50 -9.59 3.34
C LEU A 87 -5.16 -9.70 4.10
N ALA A 88 -4.17 -8.90 3.70
CA ALA A 88 -2.91 -8.76 4.41
C ALA A 88 -2.46 -7.31 4.40
N SER A 89 -1.91 -6.79 5.50
CA SER A 89 -1.40 -5.42 5.56
C SER A 89 -0.27 -5.28 6.58
N GLY A 90 0.53 -4.24 6.40
CA GLY A 90 1.62 -3.91 7.32
C GLY A 90 2.18 -2.53 7.07
N VAL A 91 2.77 -1.95 8.12
CA VAL A 91 3.48 -0.67 8.07
C VAL A 91 4.94 -0.88 8.44
N THR A 92 5.83 -0.22 7.72
CA THR A 92 7.26 -0.20 8.03
C THR A 92 7.82 1.21 7.93
N ARG A 93 9.00 1.43 8.54
CA ARG A 93 9.71 2.72 8.48
C ARG A 93 10.44 2.82 7.14
N LEU A 94 10.35 4.00 6.52
CA LEU A 94 11.17 4.34 5.37
C LEU A 94 12.63 4.65 5.81
N PRO A 95 13.61 4.56 4.90
CA PRO A 95 14.98 4.95 5.21
C PRO A 95 15.09 6.45 5.55
N ASN A 96 16.25 6.85 6.07
CA ASN A 96 16.58 8.25 6.38
C ASN A 96 15.59 8.93 7.35
N ASP A 97 14.88 8.14 8.18
CA ASP A 97 13.83 8.61 9.08
C ASP A 97 12.79 9.52 8.41
N CYS A 98 12.56 9.32 7.10
CA CYS A 98 11.77 10.26 6.30
C CYS A 98 10.25 10.01 6.38
N GLY A 99 9.83 8.90 6.98
CA GLY A 99 8.42 8.55 7.06
C GLY A 99 8.14 7.06 7.22
N LEU A 100 6.93 6.67 6.82
CA LEU A 100 6.42 5.30 6.87
C LEU A 100 5.91 4.87 5.50
N ILE A 101 5.90 3.56 5.26
CA ILE A 101 5.24 2.94 4.12
C ILE A 101 4.24 1.90 4.61
N PHE A 102 3.01 2.01 4.15
CA PHE A 102 1.93 1.07 4.44
C PHE A 102 1.58 0.30 3.17
N LYS A 103 1.61 -1.02 3.28
CA LYS A 103 1.27 -1.93 2.18
C LYS A 103 0.09 -2.78 2.58
N VAL A 104 -0.80 -3.00 1.64
CA VAL A 104 -1.98 -3.85 1.81
C VAL A 104 -2.21 -4.66 0.54
N LEU A 105 -2.50 -5.95 0.72
CA LEU A 105 -2.94 -6.88 -0.29
C LEU A 105 -4.36 -7.32 0.03
N GLY A 106 -5.21 -7.44 -0.99
CA GLY A 106 -6.57 -7.89 -0.80
C GLY A 106 -7.18 -8.49 -2.06
N ASN A 107 -8.29 -9.21 -1.90
CA ASN A 107 -9.08 -9.69 -3.03
C ASN A 107 -10.18 -8.71 -3.43
N ASP A 108 -10.66 -7.88 -2.51
CA ASP A 108 -11.61 -6.82 -2.79
C ASP A 108 -10.98 -5.42 -2.72
N SER A 109 -11.37 -4.56 -3.66
CA SER A 109 -10.83 -3.19 -3.71
C SER A 109 -11.42 -2.28 -2.63
N GLY A 110 -12.64 -2.56 -2.15
CA GLY A 110 -13.29 -1.87 -1.06
C GLY A 110 -12.59 -2.12 0.27
N GLU A 111 -12.27 -3.38 0.57
CA GLU A 111 -11.49 -3.76 1.77
C GLU A 111 -10.10 -3.12 1.78
N VAL A 112 -9.38 -3.17 0.65
CA VAL A 112 -8.08 -2.50 0.51
C VAL A 112 -8.20 -0.99 0.76
N LYS A 113 -9.23 -0.34 0.19
CA LYS A 113 -9.49 1.10 0.43
C LYS A 113 -9.84 1.38 1.89
N ALA A 114 -10.57 0.49 2.57
CA ALA A 114 -10.89 0.62 3.98
C ALA A 114 -9.63 0.56 4.85
N GLN A 115 -8.72 -0.39 4.58
CA GLN A 115 -7.42 -0.48 5.27
C GLN A 115 -6.56 0.76 5.05
N ILE A 116 -6.46 1.26 3.81
CA ILE A 116 -5.76 2.52 3.50
C ILE A 116 -6.37 3.70 4.26
N ARG A 117 -7.70 3.73 4.35
CA ARG A 117 -8.42 4.79 5.06
C ARG A 117 -8.19 4.74 6.57
N GLU A 118 -8.09 3.55 7.17
CA GLU A 118 -7.75 3.41 8.58
C GLU A 118 -6.31 3.88 8.84
N PHE A 119 -5.35 3.48 7.99
CA PHE A 119 -3.98 4.02 8.06
C PHE A 119 -3.96 5.55 7.99
N TRP A 120 -4.72 6.13 7.06
CA TRP A 120 -4.82 7.59 6.93
C TRP A 120 -5.44 8.24 8.17
N LYS A 121 -6.48 7.62 8.76
CA LYS A 121 -7.12 8.11 9.98
C LYS A 121 -6.12 8.16 11.14
N VAL A 122 -5.43 7.05 11.40
CA VAL A 122 -4.42 6.94 12.47
C VAL A 122 -3.34 7.99 12.28
N ALA A 123 -2.77 8.12 11.07
CA ALA A 123 -1.75 9.10 10.77
C ALA A 123 -2.25 10.54 10.99
N ARG A 124 -3.47 10.84 10.57
CA ARG A 124 -4.06 12.18 10.71
C ARG A 124 -4.32 12.54 12.17
N GLU A 125 -4.83 11.60 12.96
CA GLU A 125 -5.06 11.80 14.39
C GLU A 125 -3.75 12.01 15.14
N GLU A 126 -2.71 11.24 14.80
CA GLU A 126 -1.39 11.35 15.43
C GLU A 126 -0.68 12.65 15.07
N ILE A 127 -0.72 13.07 13.80
CA ILE A 127 0.04 14.24 13.32
C ILE A 127 -0.72 15.54 13.58
N LEU A 128 -2.04 15.55 13.40
CA LEU A 128 -2.84 16.79 13.44
C LEU A 128 -3.80 16.86 14.62
N GLY A 129 -3.93 15.81 15.43
CA GLY A 129 -4.89 15.76 16.54
C GLY A 129 -6.36 15.73 16.09
N VAL A 130 -6.64 15.54 14.79
CA VAL A 130 -8.00 15.56 14.23
C VAL A 130 -8.27 14.34 13.37
N THR A 131 -9.48 13.78 13.46
CA THR A 131 -9.85 12.57 12.71
C THR A 131 -10.27 12.87 11.27
N LEU A 132 -10.53 11.81 10.50
CA LEU A 132 -11.08 11.89 9.15
C LEU A 132 -12.61 12.05 9.19
N GLN A 133 -13.12 12.93 8.34
CA GLN A 133 -14.56 13.01 8.07
C GLN A 133 -15.08 11.67 7.52
N PRO A 134 -16.30 11.22 7.85
CA PRO A 134 -16.88 9.98 7.35
C PRO A 134 -16.77 9.85 5.83
N ALA A 135 -16.70 8.62 5.33
CA ALA A 135 -16.71 8.38 3.89
C ALA A 135 -18.04 8.92 3.31
N PHE A 136 -17.94 9.71 2.24
CA PHE A 136 -19.13 10.22 1.56
C PHE A 136 -19.88 9.06 0.91
N LEU A 137 -21.19 8.95 1.16
CA LEU A 137 -22.00 7.76 0.85
C LEU A 137 -22.27 7.53 -0.65
N TRP A 138 -21.94 8.49 -1.52
CA TRP A 138 -22.22 8.44 -2.94
C TRP A 138 -20.91 8.35 -3.74
N LYS A 139 -20.52 7.14 -4.16
CA LYS A 139 -19.46 6.87 -5.15
C LYS A 139 -19.74 5.58 -5.91
#